data_AF-A0A2Y9BXY3-F1
#
_entry.id   AF-A0A2Y9BXY3-F1
#
_cell.length_a   1.000
_cell.length_b   1.000
_cell.length_c   1.000
_cell.angle_alpha   90.00
_cell.angle_beta   90.00
_cell.angle_gamma   90.00
#
_symmetry.space_group_name_H-M   'P 1'
#
loop_
_entity.id
_entity.type
_entity.pdbx_description
1 polymer ?
#
loop_
_entity_poly.entity_id
_entity_poly.type
_entity_poly.pdbx_seq_one_letter_code
_entity_poly.pdbx_strand_id
1 'polypeptide(L)' 'MTDTANIRYRPDGSIDTQFYLAKGRHHRSEAAHTMARQATRKSSKIIAVLAVLGLASFFGGGQV' A
#
# COMPACT_ATOMS: atom_id res chain seq x y z
N MET A 1 -14.76 18.86 -17.81
CA MET A 1 -13.94 18.24 -18.87
C MET A 1 -14.26 16.75 -18.82
N THR A 2 -15.16 16.30 -19.68
CA THR A 2 -15.68 14.92 -19.64
C THR A 2 -14.60 14.01 -20.22
N ASP A 3 -13.83 13.39 -19.35
CA ASP A 3 -12.77 12.47 -19.74
C ASP A 3 -13.44 11.29 -20.45
N THR A 4 -13.27 11.23 -21.78
CA THR A 4 -13.89 10.21 -22.61
C THR A 4 -13.06 8.95 -22.38
N ALA A 5 -13.36 8.23 -21.31
CA ALA A 5 -12.70 6.98 -20.98
C ALA A 5 -12.75 6.10 -22.24
N ASN A 6 -11.59 5.78 -22.80
CA ASN A 6 -11.49 4.91 -23.96
C ASN A 6 -12.03 3.53 -23.55
N ILE A 7 -13.29 3.26 -23.90
CA ILE A 7 -13.97 2.02 -23.56
C ILE A 7 -13.53 0.94 -24.55
N ARG A 8 -13.05 -0.18 -24.01
CA ARG A 8 -12.67 -1.33 -24.82
C ARG A 8 -13.90 -2.14 -25.18
N TYR A 9 -14.10 -2.33 -26.47
CA TYR A 9 -15.18 -3.15 -27.02
C TYR A 9 -14.62 -4.45 -27.60
N ARG A 10 -15.48 -5.46 -27.66
CA ARG A 10 -15.26 -6.72 -28.37
C ARG A 10 -15.53 -6.53 -29.87
N PRO A 11 -15.12 -7.48 -30.73
CA PRO A 11 -15.38 -7.41 -32.17
C PRO A 11 -16.87 -7.33 -32.54
N ASP A 12 -17.75 -7.79 -31.64
CA ASP A 12 -19.21 -7.70 -31.77
C ASP A 12 -19.78 -6.32 -31.33
N GLY A 13 -18.91 -5.38 -30.94
CA GLY A 13 -19.30 -4.05 -30.47
C GLY A 13 -19.79 -4.00 -29.03
N SER A 14 -19.88 -5.14 -28.32
CA SER A 14 -20.24 -5.17 -26.91
C SER A 14 -19.06 -4.76 -26.03
N ILE A 15 -19.33 -4.24 -24.83
CA ILE A 15 -18.25 -3.87 -23.89
C ILE A 15 -17.49 -5.13 -23.44
N ASP A 16 -16.16 -5.04 -23.42
CA ASP A 16 -15.28 -6.10 -22.91
C ASP A 16 -15.25 -6.09 -21.37
N THR A 17 -16.35 -6.54 -20.76
CA THR A 17 -16.51 -6.59 -19.31
C THR A 17 -15.48 -7.53 -18.66
N GLN A 18 -15.04 -8.57 -19.36
CA GLN A 18 -14.02 -9.50 -18.87
C GLN A 18 -12.67 -8.80 -18.67
N PHE A 19 -12.25 -7.97 -19.64
CA PHE A 19 -11.06 -7.13 -19.50
C PHE A 19 -11.14 -6.23 -18.27
N TYR A 20 -12.26 -5.54 -18.08
CA TYR A 20 -12.44 -4.63 -16.93
C TYR A 20 -12.49 -5.36 -15.59
N LEU A 21 -13.12 -6.54 -15.53
CA LEU A 21 -13.12 -7.36 -14.32
C LEU A 21 -11.71 -7.84 -13.97
N ALA A 22 -10.93 -8.28 -14.96
CA ALA A 22 -9.54 -8.67 -14.76
C ALA A 22 -8.69 -7.48 -14.29
N LYS A 23 -8.82 -6.33 -14.94
CA LYS A 23 -8.16 -5.07 -14.53
C LYS A 23 -8.51 -4.68 -13.10
N GLY A 24 -9.79 -4.75 -12.73
CA GLY A 24 -10.26 -4.45 -11.38
C GLY A 24 -9.74 -5.42 -10.32
N ARG A 25 -9.59 -6.71 -10.63
CA ARG A 25 -8.94 -7.68 -9.73
C ARG A 25 -7.47 -7.32 -9.50
N HIS A 26 -6.76 -6.98 -10.57
CA HIS A 26 -5.36 -6.59 -10.51
C HIS A 26 -5.15 -5.35 -9.63
N HIS A 27 -5.92 -4.28 -9.87
CA HIS A 27 -5.81 -3.04 -9.08
C HIS A 27 -6.07 -3.26 -7.59
N ARG A 28 -7.03 -4.11 -7.21
CA ARG A 28 -7.30 -4.45 -5.80
C ARG A 28 -6.13 -5.22 -5.17
N SER A 29 -5.51 -6.14 -5.91
CA SER A 29 -4.33 -6.87 -5.45
C SER A 29 -3.14 -5.91 -5.23
N GLU A 30 -2.88 -5.01 -6.17
CA GLU A 30 -1.83 -4.00 -6.03
C GLU A 30 -2.07 -3.06 -4.85
N ALA A 31 -3.31 -2.62 -4.64
CA ALA A 31 -3.69 -1.80 -3.50
C ALA A 31 -3.44 -2.54 -2.18
N ALA A 32 -3.83 -3.81 -2.07
CA ALA A 32 -3.58 -4.63 -0.88
C ALA A 32 -2.07 -4.78 -0.60
N HIS A 33 -1.27 -5.08 -1.63
CA HIS A 33 0.19 -5.16 -1.48
C HIS A 33 0.81 -3.82 -1.06
N THR A 34 0.33 -2.71 -1.63
CA THR A 34 0.80 -1.36 -1.28
C THR A 34 0.48 -1.03 0.18
N MET A 35 -0.75 -1.31 0.62
CA MET A 35 -1.15 -1.11 2.01
C MET A 35 -0.34 -1.98 2.97
N ALA A 36 -0.10 -3.25 2.64
CA ALA A 36 0.74 -4.13 3.45
C ALA A 36 2.19 -3.62 3.57
N ARG A 37 2.76 -3.13 2.47
CA ARG A 37 4.09 -2.49 2.46
C ARG A 37 4.12 -1.19 3.28
N GLN A 38 3.06 -0.40 3.25
CA GLN A 38 2.98 0.81 4.06
C GLN A 38 2.83 0.49 5.55
N ALA A 39 2.01 -0.50 5.91
CA ALA A 39 1.82 -0.95 7.28
C ALA A 39 3.14 -1.47 7.90
N THR A 40 3.87 -2.31 7.15
CA THR A 40 5.19 -2.81 7.58
C THR A 40 6.22 -1.70 7.75
N ARG A 41 6.32 -0.76 6.79
CA ARG A 41 7.20 0.42 6.91
C ARG A 41 6.86 1.34 8.07
N LYS A 42 5.58 1.46 8.42
CA LYS A 42 5.13 2.30 9.55
C LYS A 42 5.46 1.64 10.90
N SER A 43 5.30 0.32 10.99
CA SER A 43 5.61 -0.45 12.21
C SER A 43 7.11 -0.45 12.53
N SER A 44 7.98 -0.61 11.52
CA SER A 44 9.43 -0.63 11.75
C SER A 44 9.98 0.69 12.29
N LYS A 45 9.38 1.84 11.93
CA LYS A 45 9.79 3.15 12.45
C LYS A 45 9.45 3.33 13.92
N ILE A 46 8.29 2.85 14.37
CA ILE A 46 7.87 2.98 15.78
C ILE A 46 8.75 2.12 16.68
N ILE A 47 9.05 0.89 16.26
CA ILE A 47 9.94 -0.01 17.03
C ILE A 47 11.35 0.57 17.13
N ALA A 48 11.88 1.15 16.04
CA ALA A 48 13.19 1.79 16.07
C ALA A 48 13.25 2.98 17.04
N VAL A 49 12.22 3.84 17.07
CA VAL A 49 12.17 4.99 17.98
C VAL A 49 12.06 4.54 19.44
N LEU A 50 11.22 3.55 19.74
CA LEU A 50 11.09 3.00 21.10
C LEU A 50 12.37 2.29 21.56
N ALA A 51 13.06 1.58 20.66
CA ALA A 51 14.35 0.95 20.98
C ALA A 51 15.43 1.99 21.32
N VAL A 52 15.50 3.10 20.58
CA VAL A 52 16.45 4.19 20.88
C VAL A 52 16.11 4.88 22.21
N LEU A 53 14.83 5.20 22.46
CA LEU A 53 14.40 5.83 23.71
C LEU A 53 14.61 4.90 24.92
N GLY A 54 14.21 3.63 24.81
CA GLY A 54 14.39 2.64 25.87
C GLY A 54 15.85 2.34 26.18
N LEU A 55 16.72 2.28 25.16
CA LEU A 55 18.16 2.06 25.36
C LEU A 55 18.84 3.28 25.99
N ALA A 56 18.45 4.51 25.62
CA ALA A 56 18.97 5.74 26.22
C ALA A 56 18.62 5.86 27.71
N SER A 57 17.41 5.46 28.11
CA SER A 57 17.01 5.44 29.52
C SER A 57 17.72 4.36 30.34
N PHE A 58 18.15 3.25 29.71
CA PHE A 58 18.85 2.16 30.40
C PHE A 58 20.36 2.44 30.58
N PHE A 59 20.99 3.21 29.69
CA PHE A 59 22.42 3.58 29.81
C PHE A 59 22.66 4.93 30.51
N GLY A 60 21.66 5.81 30.63
CA GLY A 60 21.83 7.15 31.21
C GLY A 60 21.59 7.27 32.74
N GLY A 61 21.09 6.22 33.40
CA GLY A 61 20.68 6.25 34.82
C GLY A 61 21.74 5.84 35.84
N GLY A 62 23.00 5.64 35.42
CA GLY A 62 24.09 5.19 36.28
C GLY A 62 25.28 6.14 36.26
N GLN A 63 25.13 7.35 36.80
CA GLN A 63 26.27 8.10 37.33
C GLN A 63 25.97 8.58 38.74
N VAL A 64 26.99 8.36 39.57
CA VAL A 64 27.18 8.63 41.01
C VAL A 64 26.77 10.04 41.41
#